data_AF-Q64CY2-F1
#
_entry.id   AF-Q64CY2-F1
#
_cell.length_a   1.000
_cell.length_b   1.000
_cell.length_c   1.000
_cell.angle_alpha   90.00
_cell.angle_beta   90.00
_cell.angle_gamma   90.00
#
_symmetry.space_group_name_H-M   'P 1'
#
loop_
_entity.id
_entity.type
_entity.pdbx_description
1 polymer ?
#
loop_
_entity_poly.entity_id
_entity_poly.type
_entity_poly.pdbx_seq_one_letter_code
_entity_poly.pdbx_strand_id
1 'polypeptide(L)' 'MGVVPEEEIKEKDEEIAALVKDIGDLVTEFKSAAEEDQRTDLINKITEKEKDLRAVRQKKGQFKAVLAKPTKLW' A
#
# COMPACT_ATOMS: atom_id res chain seq x y z
N MET A 1 -19.21 11.22 -15.04
CA MET A 1 -18.41 10.55 -13.99
C MET A 1 -18.03 9.19 -14.53
N GLY A 2 -16.73 8.92 -14.69
CA GLY A 2 -16.25 7.63 -15.19
C GLY A 2 -16.40 6.57 -14.09
N VAL A 3 -16.91 5.41 -14.46
CA VAL A 3 -16.94 4.24 -13.58
C VAL A 3 -15.52 3.65 -13.61
N VAL A 4 -14.90 3.48 -12.45
CA VAL A 4 -13.62 2.77 -12.35
C VAL A 4 -13.92 1.26 -12.50
N PRO A 5 -13.26 0.55 -13.43
CA PRO A 5 -13.43 -0.89 -13.58
C PRO A 5 -13.08 -1.65 -12.29
N GLU A 6 -13.80 -2.75 -12.01
CA GLU A 6 -13.48 -3.61 -10.86
C GLU A 6 -12.09 -4.24 -10.96
N GLU A 7 -11.59 -4.43 -12.19
CA GLU A 7 -10.25 -4.93 -12.48
C GLU A 7 -9.17 -3.99 -11.92
N GLU A 8 -9.30 -2.67 -12.12
CA GLU A 8 -8.36 -1.68 -11.56
C GLU A 8 -8.36 -1.66 -10.03
N ILE A 9 -9.48 -2.01 -9.38
CA ILE A 9 -9.54 -2.14 -7.92
C ILE A 9 -8.84 -3.41 -7.44
N LYS A 10 -8.97 -4.51 -8.19
CA LYS A 10 -8.27 -5.78 -7.89
C LYS A 10 -6.77 -5.66 -8.08
N GLU A 11 -6.32 -4.98 -9.12
CA GLU A 11 -4.89 -4.67 -9.31
C GLU A 11 -4.31 -3.92 -8.10
N LYS A 12 -5.08 -2.98 -7.52
CA LYS A 12 -4.67 -2.28 -6.30
C LYS A 12 -4.65 -3.19 -5.07
N ASP A 13 -5.49 -4.22 -5.02
CA ASP A 13 -5.43 -5.24 -3.96
C ASP A 13 -4.17 -6.09 -4.06
N GLU A 14 -3.80 -6.50 -5.27
CA GLU A 14 -2.56 -7.24 -5.53
C GLU A 14 -1.32 -6.40 -5.22
N GLU A 15 -1.32 -5.11 -5.60
CA GLU A 15 -0.24 -4.17 -5.28
C GLU A 15 -0.08 -3.96 -3.77
N ILE A 16 -1.20 -3.86 -3.01
CA ILE A 16 -1.15 -3.79 -1.54
C ILE A 16 -0.57 -5.09 -0.98
N ALA A 17 -0.99 -6.25 -1.47
CA ALA A 17 -0.50 -7.54 -0.99
C ALA A 17 1.02 -7.71 -1.24
N ALA A 18 1.50 -7.30 -2.42
CA ALA A 18 2.92 -7.29 -2.75
C ALA A 18 3.71 -6.37 -1.81
N LEU A 19 3.25 -5.13 -1.59
CA LEU A 19 3.91 -4.18 -0.70
C LEU A 19 3.93 -4.65 0.76
N VAL A 20 2.87 -5.29 1.26
CA VAL A 20 2.85 -5.88 2.60
C VAL A 20 3.90 -6.99 2.72
N LYS A 21 4.03 -7.83 1.68
CA LYS A 21 5.03 -8.90 1.66
C LYS A 21 6.44 -8.34 1.67
N ASP A 22 6.75 -7.38 0.79
CA ASP A 22 8.04 -6.68 0.75
C ASP A 22 8.41 -6.07 2.11
N ILE A 23 7.46 -5.40 2.77
CA ILE A 23 7.68 -4.82 4.11
C ILE A 23 7.97 -5.93 5.12
N GLY A 24 7.23 -7.04 5.08
CA GLY A 24 7.45 -8.20 5.95
C GLY A 24 8.84 -8.82 5.80
N ASP A 25 9.32 -8.93 4.56
CA ASP A 25 10.65 -9.44 4.24
C ASP A 25 11.73 -8.47 4.77
N LEU A 26 11.59 -7.17 4.54
CA LEU A 26 12.50 -6.13 5.05
C LEU A 26 12.54 -6.07 6.59
N VAL A 27 11.40 -6.26 7.26
CA VAL A 27 11.33 -6.34 8.73
C VAL A 27 12.04 -7.61 9.24
N THR A 28 11.97 -8.70 8.49
CA THR A 28 12.69 -9.94 8.82
C THR A 28 14.19 -9.72 8.70
N GLU A 29 14.65 -9.10 7.62
CA GLU A 29 16.05 -8.69 7.45
C GLU A 29 16.50 -7.74 8.56
N PHE A 30 15.66 -6.77 8.95
CA PHE A 30 15.97 -5.85 10.04
C PHE A 30 16.18 -6.56 11.38
N LYS A 31 15.37 -7.58 11.69
CA LYS A 31 15.53 -8.40 12.90
C LYS A 31 16.83 -9.22 12.88
N SER A 32 17.27 -9.64 11.71
CA SER A 32 18.51 -10.41 11.52
C SER A 32 19.76 -9.54 11.39
N ALA A 33 19.62 -8.25 11.10
CA ALA A 33 20.73 -7.32 10.97
C ALA A 33 21.46 -7.14 12.31
N ALA A 34 22.78 -7.32 12.29
CA ALA A 34 23.65 -7.15 13.46
C ALA A 34 24.34 -5.77 13.48
N GLU A 35 24.53 -5.15 12.33
CA GLU A 35 25.17 -3.84 12.19
C GLU A 35 24.15 -2.69 12.29
N GLU A 36 24.54 -1.61 12.96
CA GLU A 36 23.68 -0.46 13.22
C GLU A 36 23.39 0.36 11.95
N ASP A 37 24.37 0.49 11.05
CA ASP A 37 24.22 1.15 9.75
C ASP A 37 23.28 0.35 8.82
N GLN A 38 23.36 -0.98 8.85
CA GLN A 38 22.44 -1.83 8.08
C GLN A 38 21.01 -1.71 8.61
N ARG A 39 20.85 -1.58 9.93
CA ARG A 39 19.55 -1.38 10.58
C ARG A 39 18.92 -0.03 10.21
N THR A 40 19.70 1.05 10.17
CA THR A 40 19.18 2.37 9.79
C THR A 40 18.77 2.41 8.32
N ASP A 41 19.55 1.79 7.42
CA ASP A 41 19.19 1.65 6.01
C ASP A 41 17.90 0.83 5.81
N LEU A 42 17.74 -0.26 6.55
CA LEU A 42 16.53 -1.09 6.51
C LEU A 42 15.31 -0.33 7.04
N ILE A 43 15.46 0.44 8.12
CA ILE A 43 14.38 1.31 8.64
C ILE A 43 13.96 2.33 7.59
N ASN A 44 14.91 2.99 6.93
CA ASN A 44 14.60 3.98 5.89
C ASN A 44 13.81 3.34 4.75
N LYS A 45 14.24 2.17 4.26
CA LYS A 45 13.54 1.40 3.22
C LYS A 45 12.14 0.96 3.64
N ILE A 46 11.97 0.47 4.86
CA ILE A 46 10.66 0.11 5.42
C ILE A 46 9.74 1.34 5.43
N THR A 47 10.26 2.48 5.89
CA THR A 47 9.49 3.73 6.01
C THR A 47 9.04 4.26 4.65
N GLU A 48 9.88 4.16 3.62
CA GLU A 48 9.51 4.49 2.23
C GLU A 48 8.40 3.57 1.71
N LYS A 49 8.56 2.25 1.86
CA LYS A 49 7.57 1.27 1.42
C LYS A 49 6.23 1.40 2.16
N GLU A 50 6.23 1.79 3.43
CA GLU A 50 5.01 2.11 4.18
C GLU A 50 4.27 3.34 3.64
N LYS A 51 5.00 4.37 3.20
CA LYS A 51 4.40 5.54 2.54
C LYS A 51 3.75 5.15 1.22
N ASP A 52 4.41 4.31 0.43
CA ASP A 52 3.86 3.80 -0.84
C ASP A 52 2.58 3.00 -0.60
N LEU A 53 2.60 2.09 0.39
CA LEU A 53 1.42 1.32 0.78
C LEU A 53 0.25 2.21 1.22
N ARG A 54 0.53 3.30 1.95
CA ARG A 54 -0.49 4.29 2.31
C ARG A 54 -1.07 4.99 1.07
N ALA A 55 -0.23 5.36 0.11
CA ALA A 55 -0.67 6.00 -1.14
C ALA A 55 -1.56 5.07 -1.98
N VAL A 56 -1.17 3.79 -2.14
CA VAL A 56 -1.96 2.79 -2.87
C VAL A 56 -3.32 2.55 -2.20
N ARG A 57 -3.35 2.44 -0.87
CA ARG A 57 -4.60 2.32 -0.09
C ARG A 57 -5.52 3.51 -0.28
N GLN A 58 -4.97 4.73 -0.25
CA GLN A 58 -5.74 5.95 -0.45
C GLN A 58 -6.35 6.00 -1.86
N LYS A 59 -5.55 5.66 -2.88
CA LYS A 59 -6.00 5.61 -4.28
C LYS A 59 -7.10 4.58 -4.49
N LYS A 60 -6.96 3.39 -3.89
CA LYS A 60 -8.04 2.38 -3.87
C LYS A 60 -9.32 2.90 -3.21
N GLY A 61 -9.19 3.62 -2.11
CA GLY A 61 -10.33 4.27 -1.43
C GLY A 61 -11.04 5.27 -2.34
N GLN A 62 -10.29 6.09 -3.08
CA GLN A 62 -10.84 7.01 -4.08
C GLN A 62 -11.57 6.28 -5.20
N PHE A 63 -11.01 5.18 -5.72
CA PHE A 63 -11.67 4.37 -6.74
C PHE A 63 -13.02 3.82 -6.27
N LYS A 64 -13.09 3.32 -5.03
CA LYS A 64 -14.36 2.88 -4.42
C LYS A 64 -15.35 4.03 -4.21
N ALA A 65 -14.88 5.22 -3.83
CA ALA A 65 -15.74 6.39 -3.65
C ALA A 65 -16.34 6.91 -4.96
N VAL A 66 -15.63 6.78 -6.08
CA VAL A 66 -16.14 7.10 -7.43
C VAL A 66 -17.17 6.05 -7.91
N LEU A 67 -17.01 4.80 -7.50
CA LEU A 67 -17.94 3.70 -7.78
C LEU A 67 -19.23 3.77 -6.96
N ALA A 68 -19.16 4.29 -5.73
CA ALA A 68 -20.35 4.60 -4.95
C ALA A 68 -21.10 5.76 -5.63
N LYS A 69 -22.13 5.41 -6.43
CA LYS A 69 -23.13 6.37 -6.93
C LYS A 69 -23.50 7.34 -5.82
N PRO A 70 -23.78 8.63 -6.12
CA PRO A 70 -24.26 9.55 -5.12
C PRO A 70 -25.48 8.92 -4.46
N THR A 71 -25.35 8.51 -3.21
CA THR A 71 -26.47 8.17 -2.36
C THR A 71 -27.34 9.41 -2.38
N LYS A 72 -28.46 9.37 -3.11
CA LYS A 72 -29.45 10.44 -3.06
C LYS A 72 -29.82 10.57 -1.59
N LEU A 73 -29.42 11.68 -0.99
CA LEU A 73 -29.96 12.16 0.28
C LEU A 73 -31.31 12.79 -0.10
N TRP A 74 -32.35 11.99 -0.01
CA TRP A 74 -33.75 12.37 -0.03
C TRP A 74 -34.42 11.66 1.13
#